data_AF-A0A2E9T085-F1
#
_entry.id   AF-A0A2E9T085-F1
#
_cell.length_a   1.000
_cell.length_b   1.000
_cell.length_c   1.000
_cell.angle_alpha   90.00
_cell.angle_beta   90.00
_cell.angle_gamma   90.00
#
_symmetry.space_group_name_H-M   'P 1'
#
loop_
_entity.id
_entity.type
_entity.pdbx_description
1 polymer ?
#
loop_
_entity_poly.entity_id
_entity_poly.type
_entity_poly.pdbx_seq_one_letter_code
_entity_poly.pdbx_strand_id
1 'polypeptide(L)'
;ENTALSLHNVKTETDRYISWPAQALSYKIGELTIKRLRHEAEQALGQDFDIREFHHQILRHGSVPMSVLEEQIQLYIKAELAKRAA
;
A
#
# COMPACT_ATOMS: atom_id res chain seq x y z
N GLU A 1 -10.86 -10.96 23.07
CA GLU A 1 -10.85 -12.08 22.11
C GLU A 1 -9.90 -11.84 20.93
N ASN A 2 -9.97 -10.70 20.23
CA ASN A 2 -9.12 -10.42 19.05
C ASN A 2 -7.79 -9.70 19.34
N THR A 3 -7.54 -9.31 20.59
CA THR A 3 -6.38 -8.50 20.96
C THR A 3 -6.02 -8.71 22.44
N ALA A 4 -4.77 -8.40 22.79
CA ALA A 4 -4.26 -8.40 24.16
C ALA A 4 -4.41 -7.03 24.87
N LEU A 5 -5.13 -6.08 24.26
CA LEU A 5 -5.36 -4.75 24.84
C LEU A 5 -6.24 -4.81 26.09
N SER A 6 -6.02 -3.86 27.01
CA SER A 6 -6.86 -3.67 28.18
C SER A 6 -8.30 -3.32 27.80
N LEU A 7 -9.26 -3.63 28.67
CA LEU A 7 -10.68 -3.32 28.43
C LEU A 7 -10.91 -1.81 28.27
N HIS A 8 -10.14 -0.97 28.97
CA HIS A 8 -10.19 0.48 28.82
C HIS A 8 -9.85 0.91 27.39
N ASN A 9 -8.71 0.43 26.86
CA ASN A 9 -8.27 0.78 25.50
C ASN A 9 -9.26 0.29 24.44
N VAL A 10 -9.81 -0.93 24.62
CA VAL A 10 -10.81 -1.48 23.68
C VAL A 10 -12.05 -0.57 23.61
N LYS A 11 -12.53 -0.06 24.75
CA LYS A 11 -13.67 0.86 24.77
C LYS A 11 -13.35 2.18 24.06
N THR A 12 -12.22 2.79 24.39
CA THR A 12 -11.77 4.04 23.75
C THR A 12 -11.66 3.90 22.23
N GLU A 13 -11.05 2.82 21.73
CA GLU A 13 -10.96 2.58 20.28
C GLU A 13 -12.33 2.32 19.65
N THR A 14 -13.23 1.62 20.35
CA THR A 14 -14.59 1.36 19.84
C THR A 14 -15.38 2.67 19.69
N ASP A 15 -15.33 3.55 20.69
CA ASP A 15 -15.96 4.87 20.63
C ASP A 15 -15.35 5.73 19.50
N ARG A 16 -14.04 5.60 19.28
CA ARG A 16 -13.33 6.25 18.16
C ARG A 16 -13.84 5.77 16.80
N TYR A 17 -14.07 4.47 16.63
CA TYR A 17 -14.58 3.92 15.37
C TYR A 17 -16.01 4.37 15.06
N ILE A 18 -16.83 4.54 16.09
CA ILE A 18 -18.20 5.05 15.97
C ILE A 18 -18.20 6.54 15.60
N SER A 19 -17.35 7.33 16.25
CA SER A 19 -17.27 8.79 16.02
C SER A 19 -16.54 9.18 14.72
N TRP A 20 -15.63 8.33 14.23
CA TRP A 20 -14.90 8.54 12.97
C TRP A 20 -15.02 7.33 12.05
N PRO A 21 -16.16 7.19 11.36
CA PRO A 21 -16.45 6.02 10.54
C PRO A 21 -15.41 5.84 9.43
N ALA A 22 -15.15 4.57 9.09
CA ALA A 22 -14.21 4.10 8.07
C ALA A 22 -12.71 4.40 8.29
N GLN A 23 -12.33 5.31 9.19
CA GLN A 23 -10.91 5.66 9.39
C GLN A 23 -10.05 4.43 9.74
N ALA A 24 -10.55 3.54 10.62
CA ALA A 24 -9.82 2.35 11.02
C ALA A 24 -9.58 1.33 9.88
N LEU A 25 -10.33 1.43 8.78
CA LEU A 25 -10.13 0.57 7.60
C LEU A 25 -8.86 0.96 6.84
N SER A 26 -8.41 2.22 6.94
CA SER A 26 -7.28 2.74 6.16
C SER A 26 -5.99 1.96 6.39
N TYR A 27 -5.77 1.50 7.64
CA TYR A 27 -4.58 0.73 8.01
C TYR A 27 -4.44 -0.53 7.16
N LYS A 28 -5.50 -1.35 7.12
CA LYS A 28 -5.42 -2.64 6.44
C LYS A 28 -5.64 -2.51 4.94
N ILE A 29 -6.51 -1.60 4.49
CA ILE A 29 -6.71 -1.33 3.07
C ILE A 29 -5.40 -0.83 2.44
N GLY A 30 -4.71 0.14 3.06
CA GLY A 30 -3.44 0.65 2.55
C GLY A 30 -2.35 -0.43 2.49
N GLU A 31 -2.21 -1.24 3.55
CA GLU A 31 -1.26 -2.36 3.58
C GLU A 31 -1.54 -3.38 2.47
N LEU A 32 -2.81 -3.79 2.30
CA LEU A 32 -3.21 -4.75 1.29
C LEU A 32 -2.98 -4.22 -0.13
N THR A 33 -3.27 -2.94 -0.38
CA THR A 33 -3.03 -2.29 -1.67
C THR A 33 -1.54 -2.27 -2.00
N ILE A 34 -0.68 -1.85 -1.08
CA ILE A 34 0.79 -1.83 -1.32
C ILE A 34 1.32 -3.24 -1.55
N LYS A 35 0.85 -4.25 -0.80
CA LYS A 35 1.22 -5.66 -1.01
C LYS A 35 0.79 -6.18 -2.38
N ARG A 36 -0.42 -5.86 -2.81
CA ARG A 36 -0.94 -6.21 -4.15
C ARG A 36 -0.08 -5.58 -5.24
N LEU A 37 0.19 -4.28 -5.16
CA LEU A 37 1.02 -3.56 -6.12
C LEU A 37 2.44 -4.11 -6.21
N ARG A 38 3.01 -4.48 -5.06
CA ARG A 38 4.32 -5.17 -5.03
C ARG A 38 4.26 -6.49 -5.77
N HIS A 39 3.25 -7.32 -5.50
CA HIS A 39 3.10 -8.60 -6.17
C HIS A 39 2.93 -8.42 -7.69
N GLU A 40 2.13 -7.45 -8.13
CA GLU A 40 1.97 -7.12 -9.55
C GLU A 40 3.30 -6.71 -10.20
N ALA A 41 4.11 -5.89 -9.52
CA ALA A 41 5.43 -5.50 -10.00
C ALA A 41 6.42 -6.67 -10.05
N GLU A 42 6.45 -7.53 -9.02
CA GLU A 42 7.27 -8.74 -8.97
C GLU A 42 6.93 -9.69 -10.12
N GLN A 43 5.63 -9.90 -10.40
CA GLN A 43 5.18 -10.76 -11.50
C GLN A 43 5.50 -10.16 -12.88
N ALA A 44 5.28 -8.85 -13.06
CA ALA A 44 5.48 -8.20 -14.35
C ALA A 44 6.97 -8.06 -14.73
N LEU A 45 7.83 -7.71 -13.76
CA LEU A 45 9.23 -7.42 -14.00
C LEU A 45 10.14 -8.65 -13.84
N GLY A 46 9.71 -9.67 -13.08
CA GLY A 46 10.45 -10.92 -12.93
C GLY A 46 11.87 -10.70 -12.39
N GLN A 47 12.88 -11.12 -13.16
CA GLN A 47 14.30 -10.97 -12.77
C GLN A 47 14.77 -9.52 -12.72
N ASP A 48 14.08 -8.61 -13.42
CA ASP A 48 14.41 -7.19 -13.46
C ASP A 48 13.77 -6.39 -12.30
N PHE A 49 13.00 -7.07 -11.42
CA PHE A 49 12.40 -6.44 -10.26
C PHE A 49 13.47 -6.05 -9.22
N ASP A 50 13.59 -4.75 -8.93
CA ASP A 50 14.35 -4.24 -7.77
C ASP A 50 13.41 -3.71 -6.69
N ILE A 51 13.47 -4.32 -5.50
CA ILE A 51 12.68 -3.91 -4.33
C ILE A 51 13.01 -2.49 -3.85
N ARG A 52 14.26 -2.04 -4.04
CA ARG A 52 14.69 -0.68 -3.67
C ARG A 52 14.03 0.35 -4.57
N GLU A 53 13.98 0.07 -5.89
CA GLU A 53 13.30 0.94 -6.83
C GLU A 53 11.79 0.94 -6.59
N PHE A 54 11.19 -0.22 -6.33
CA PHE A 54 9.77 -0.28 -5.94
C PHE A 54 9.47 0.60 -4.71
N HIS A 55 10.28 0.52 -3.64
CA HIS A 55 10.11 1.38 -2.47
C HIS A 55 10.31 2.86 -2.78
N HIS A 56 11.27 3.19 -3.64
CA HIS A 56 11.45 4.56 -4.11
C HIS A 56 10.21 5.07 -4.84
N GLN A 57 9.62 4.28 -5.74
CA GLN A 57 8.38 4.63 -6.45
C GLN A 57 7.19 4.83 -5.52
N ILE A 58 7.07 4.00 -4.46
CA ILE A 58 6.03 4.14 -3.44
C ILE A 58 6.16 5.44 -2.64
N LEU A 59 7.39 5.90 -2.37
CA LEU A 59 7.65 7.01 -1.42
C LEU A 59 7.90 8.37 -2.08
N ARG A 60 8.37 8.42 -3.32
CA ARG A 60 8.91 9.64 -3.96
C ARG A 60 7.93 10.81 -4.08
N HIS A 61 6.62 10.55 -4.06
CA HIS A 61 5.56 11.57 -4.18
C HIS A 61 4.89 11.91 -2.86
N GLY A 62 5.37 11.35 -1.74
CA GLY A 62 4.76 11.55 -0.43
C GLY A 62 3.37 10.92 -0.32
N SER A 63 2.49 11.53 0.49
CA SER A 63 1.14 11.02 0.70
C SER A 63 0.24 11.42 -0.47
N VAL A 64 -0.26 10.42 -1.19
CA VAL A 64 -1.19 10.57 -2.31
C VAL A 64 -2.42 9.67 -2.12
N PRO A 65 -3.55 9.96 -2.79
CA PRO A 65 -4.68 9.04 -2.84
C PRO A 65 -4.26 7.66 -3.38
N MET A 66 -4.87 6.59 -2.88
CA MET A 66 -4.52 5.22 -3.29
C MET A 66 -4.63 5.00 -4.81
N SER A 67 -5.65 5.57 -5.45
CA SER A 67 -5.80 5.49 -6.92
C SER A 67 -4.61 6.09 -7.67
N VAL A 68 -4.05 7.19 -7.17
CA VAL A 68 -2.87 7.84 -7.75
C VAL A 68 -1.63 6.99 -7.54
N LEU A 69 -1.47 6.39 -6.35
CA LEU A 69 -0.36 5.47 -6.09
C LEU A 69 -0.40 4.26 -7.02
N GLU A 70 -1.59 3.69 -7.23
CA GLU A 70 -1.79 2.56 -8.15
C GLU A 70 -1.41 2.92 -9.59
N GLU A 71 -1.86 4.07 -10.09
CA GLU A 71 -1.48 4.56 -11.42
C GLU A 71 0.03 4.76 -11.54
N GLN A 72 0.68 5.35 -10.53
CA GLN A 72 2.11 5.58 -10.53
C GLN A 72 2.93 4.28 -10.60
N ILE A 73 2.51 3.23 -9.88
CA ILE A 73 3.16 1.92 -9.95
C ILE A 73 2.94 1.27 -11.32
N GLN A 74 1.76 1.40 -11.92
CA GLN A 74 1.51 0.90 -13.27
C GLN A 74 2.37 1.62 -14.32
N LEU A 75 2.56 2.93 -14.21
CA LEU A 75 3.46 3.70 -15.07
C LEU A 75 4.92 3.27 -14.89
N TYR A 76 5.35 3.03 -13.66
CA TYR A 76 6.68 2.49 -13.37
C TYR A 76 6.92 1.13 -14.04
N ILE A 77 6.00 0.17 -13.87
CA ILE A 77 6.13 -1.16 -14.49
C ILE A 77 6.23 -1.04 -16.02
N LYS A 78 5.37 -0.22 -16.64
CA LYS A 78 5.42 0.02 -18.09
C LYS A 78 6.75 0.62 -18.54
N ALA A 79 7.30 1.56 -17.78
CA ALA A 79 8.58 2.18 -18.09
C ALA A 79 9.73 1.19 -18.01
N GLU A 80 9.77 0.32 -17.00
CA GLU A 80 10.82 -0.72 -16.89
C GLU A 80 10.72 -1.77 -18.00
N LEU A 81 9.51 -2.21 -18.34
CA LEU A 81 9.32 -3.13 -19.47
C LEU A 81 9.75 -2.51 -20.80
N ALA A 82 9.51 -1.22 -21.01
CA ALA A 82 9.96 -0.51 -22.20
C ALA A 82 11.50 -0.40 -22.27
N LYS A 83 12.18 -0.18 -21.13
CA LYS A 83 13.65 -0.19 -21.07
C LYS A 83 14.25 -1.54 -21.42
N ARG A 84 13.60 -2.64 -21.02
CA ARG A 84 14.04 -4.01 -21.37
C ARG A 84 13.92 -4.31 -22.87
N ALA A 85 12.94 -3.72 -23.55
CA ALA A 85 12.69 -3.97 -24.96
C ALA A 85 13.60 -3.14 -25.90
N ALA A 86 14.28 -2.12 -25.36
CA ALA A 86 15.23 -1.26 -26.07
C ALA A 86 16.65 -1.82 -25.99
#